data_AF-A0A212K7J7-F1
#
_entry.id   AF-A0A212K7J7-F1
#
_cell.length_a   1.000
_cell.length_b   1.000
_cell.length_c   1.000
_cell.angle_alpha   90.00
_cell.angle_beta   90.00
_cell.angle_gamma   90.00
#
_symmetry.space_group_name_H-M   'P 1'
#
loop_
_entity.id
_entity.type
_entity.pdbx_description
1 polymer ?
#
loop_
_entity_poly.entity_id
_entity_poly.type
_entity_poly.pdbx_seq_one_letter_code
_entity_poly.pdbx_strand_id
1 'polypeptide(L)'
;MCSYSNRNNPILIDTVKCTLWWNGWDYKDNKGKYIIKRIHNGNPIKIKSGTLIHTASELRFKDSFVNIFFIGQNGGFKSANDLLCQYQKMIDFSNSDRFIIIGLYAKGTIQEMKEMEALFKTEFGDKYINLREYLSEKALKDANIKPKEEDMKSVSVGLCPPSIMSDKVHLNKIGYELLGNLVYERMHILGY
;
A
#
# COMPACT_ATOMS: atom_id res chain seq x y z
N MET A 1 3.23 -20.38 3.34
CA MET A 1 3.13 -20.30 4.82
C MET A 1 3.00 -18.83 5.21
N CYS A 2 1.78 -18.33 5.42
CA CYS A 2 1.58 -17.01 6.01
C CYS A 2 2.02 -17.10 7.48
N SER A 3 3.12 -16.44 7.84
CA SER A 3 3.54 -16.34 9.24
C SER A 3 2.37 -15.83 10.09
N TYR A 4 2.13 -16.48 11.22
CA TYR A 4 1.25 -16.00 12.29
C TYR A 4 1.81 -14.68 12.82
N SER A 5 1.57 -13.59 12.10
CA SER A 5 1.92 -12.28 12.61
C SER A 5 0.84 -11.87 13.60
N ASN A 6 1.22 -11.57 14.85
CA ASN A 6 0.40 -10.95 15.89
C ASN A 6 -0.10 -9.54 15.52
N ARG A 7 -0.15 -9.20 14.23
CA ARG A 7 -0.60 -7.91 13.70
C ARG A 7 -2.12 -7.78 13.77
N ASN A 8 -2.83 -8.86 13.46
CA ASN A 8 -4.30 -8.83 13.45
C ASN A 8 -4.87 -9.17 14.83
N ASN A 9 -4.31 -10.16 15.50
CA ASN A 9 -4.83 -10.69 16.75
C ASN A 9 -4.08 -10.14 17.98
N PRO A 10 -4.78 -9.88 19.10
CA PRO A 10 -6.24 -9.99 19.25
C PRO A 10 -6.99 -8.89 18.48
N ILE A 11 -8.16 -9.23 17.93
CA ILE A 11 -9.10 -8.24 17.41
C ILE A 11 -10.07 -7.81 18.52
N LEU A 12 -10.63 -6.61 18.39
CA LEU A 12 -11.71 -6.10 19.24
C LEU A 12 -12.96 -5.86 18.39
N ILE A 13 -14.09 -6.40 18.83
CA ILE A 13 -15.41 -6.13 18.25
C ILE A 13 -16.28 -5.58 19.39
N ASP A 14 -16.68 -4.31 19.27
CA ASP A 14 -17.18 -3.50 20.39
C ASP A 14 -16.20 -3.56 21.59
N THR A 15 -16.56 -4.28 22.66
CA THR A 15 -15.74 -4.45 23.86
C THR A 15 -15.18 -5.87 24.01
N VAL A 16 -15.41 -6.74 23.04
CA VAL A 16 -15.09 -8.17 23.13
C VAL A 16 -13.83 -8.52 22.35
N LYS A 17 -12.84 -9.04 23.06
CA LYS A 17 -11.59 -9.53 22.48
C LYS A 17 -11.79 -10.90 21.83
N CYS A 18 -11.44 -11.00 20.56
CA CYS A 18 -11.55 -12.20 19.74
C CYS A 18 -10.24 -12.50 19.01
N THR A 19 -10.14 -13.71 18.48
CA THR A 19 -9.23 -14.04 17.39
C THR A 19 -9.98 -14.03 16.06
N LEU A 20 -9.28 -13.63 15.00
CA LEU A 20 -9.70 -13.62 13.61
C LEU A 20 -8.71 -14.43 12.79
N TRP A 21 -9.19 -15.37 11.98
CA TRP A 21 -8.36 -16.06 11.01
C TRP A 21 -9.17 -16.46 9.78
N TRP A 22 -8.48 -16.64 8.65
CA TRP A 22 -9.04 -17.20 7.42
C TRP A 22 -8.87 -18.71 7.44
N ASN A 23 -9.92 -19.47 7.07
CA ASN A 23 -9.86 -20.93 7.01
C ASN A 23 -9.75 -21.50 5.59
N GLY A 24 -9.62 -20.66 4.56
CA GLY A 24 -9.40 -21.12 3.20
C GLY A 24 -7.94 -21.52 2.96
N TRP A 25 -7.72 -22.26 1.87
CA TRP A 25 -6.40 -22.80 1.54
C TRP A 25 -5.40 -21.73 1.08
N ASP A 26 -5.87 -20.77 0.30
CA ASP A 26 -5.11 -19.61 -0.15
C ASP A 26 -6.01 -18.38 -0.34
N TYR A 27 -5.46 -17.31 -0.92
CA TYR A 27 -6.17 -16.05 -1.16
C TYR A 27 -7.17 -16.12 -2.32
N LYS A 28 -7.16 -17.18 -3.13
CA LYS A 28 -8.09 -17.40 -4.26
C LYS A 28 -9.24 -18.33 -3.89
N ASP A 29 -9.18 -19.00 -2.75
CA ASP A 29 -10.23 -19.88 -2.27
C ASP A 29 -11.52 -19.11 -1.96
N ASN A 30 -12.46 -19.13 -2.90
CA ASN A 30 -13.75 -18.44 -2.76
C ASN A 30 -14.70 -19.11 -1.75
N LYS A 31 -14.35 -20.28 -1.22
CA LYS A 31 -15.13 -20.98 -0.18
C LYS A 31 -14.60 -20.70 1.22
N GLY A 32 -13.40 -20.16 1.34
CA GLY A 32 -12.83 -19.76 2.61
C GLY A 32 -13.71 -18.71 3.29
N LYS A 33 -13.65 -18.70 4.62
CA LYS A 33 -14.38 -17.79 5.48
C LYS A 33 -13.45 -17.26 6.57
N TYR A 34 -13.69 -16.01 6.95
CA TYR A 34 -13.14 -15.49 8.18
C TYR A 34 -13.89 -16.08 9.37
N ILE A 35 -13.15 -16.62 10.32
CA ILE A 35 -13.66 -17.20 11.56
C ILE A 35 -13.27 -16.27 12.71
N ILE A 36 -14.25 -15.98 13.56
CA ILE A 36 -14.10 -15.16 14.76
C ILE A 36 -14.38 -16.03 15.98
N LYS A 37 -13.49 -16.03 16.96
CA LYS A 37 -13.67 -16.74 18.23
C LYS A 37 -13.31 -15.84 19.40
N ARG A 38 -14.15 -15.80 20.43
CA ARG A 38 -13.82 -15.07 21.66
C ARG A 38 -12.60 -15.68 22.34
N ILE A 39 -11.77 -14.83 22.91
CA ILE A 39 -10.61 -15.27 23.71
C ILE A 39 -11.07 -15.78 25.09
N HIS A 40 -12.09 -15.14 25.66
CA HIS A 40 -12.64 -15.49 26.96
C HIS A 40 -14.12 -15.87 26.85
N ASN A 41 -14.56 -16.84 27.66
CA ASN A 41 -15.96 -17.19 27.80
C ASN A 41 -16.75 -16.00 28.38
N GLY A 42 -18.02 -15.89 28.00
CA GLY A 42 -18.90 -14.83 28.49
C GLY A 42 -20.30 -14.95 27.92
N ASN A 43 -21.16 -14.01 28.30
CA ASN A 43 -22.56 -14.00 27.87
C ASN A 43 -22.67 -13.76 26.35
N PRO A 44 -23.72 -14.30 25.71
CA PRO A 44 -24.05 -13.97 24.32
C PRO A 44 -24.17 -12.46 24.14
N ILE A 45 -23.58 -11.93 23.06
CA ILE A 45 -23.76 -10.54 22.65
C ILE A 45 -24.33 -10.53 21.23
N LYS A 46 -25.14 -9.51 20.92
CA LYS A 46 -25.61 -9.26 19.56
C LYS A 46 -24.70 -8.23 18.90
N ILE A 47 -23.92 -8.65 17.91
CA ILE A 47 -23.10 -7.75 17.10
C ILE A 47 -24.00 -7.17 16.00
N LYS A 48 -24.01 -5.85 15.86
CA LYS A 48 -24.81 -5.18 14.81
C LYS A 48 -24.07 -5.31 13.47
N SER A 49 -24.84 -5.40 12.39
CA SER A 49 -24.25 -5.30 11.05
C SER A 49 -23.53 -3.96 10.92
N GLY A 50 -22.33 -3.97 10.37
CA GLY A 50 -21.47 -2.78 10.25
C GLY A 50 -20.63 -2.45 11.49
N THR A 51 -20.70 -3.23 12.58
CA THR A 51 -19.75 -3.08 13.70
C THR A 51 -18.32 -3.25 13.20
N LEU A 52 -17.44 -2.32 13.58
CA LEU A 52 -16.03 -2.34 13.20
C LEU A 52 -15.28 -3.48 13.91
N ILE A 53 -14.32 -4.05 13.19
CA ILE A 53 -13.34 -4.98 13.73
C ILE A 53 -12.04 -4.20 13.88
N HIS A 54 -11.63 -3.94 15.11
CA HIS A 54 -10.36 -3.29 15.37
C HIS A 54 -9.25 -4.33 15.48
N THR A 55 -8.15 -4.13 14.75
CA THR A 55 -7.01 -5.04 14.78
C THR A 55 -6.02 -4.67 15.88
N ALA A 56 -5.20 -5.62 16.34
CA ALA A 56 -4.15 -5.34 17.31
C ALA A 56 -3.19 -4.23 16.81
N SER A 57 -2.83 -4.24 15.53
CA SER A 57 -2.00 -3.21 14.92
C SER A 57 -2.67 -1.85 14.91
N GLU A 58 -3.96 -1.77 14.52
CA GLU A 58 -4.70 -0.50 14.57
C GLU A 58 -4.68 0.05 16.00
N LEU A 59 -5.10 -0.74 16.98
CA LEU A 59 -5.16 -0.29 18.38
C LEU A 59 -3.80 0.14 18.93
N ARG A 60 -2.70 -0.43 18.42
CA ARG A 60 -1.35 -0.13 18.88
C ARG A 60 -0.71 1.08 18.19
N PHE A 61 -0.99 1.27 16.91
CA PHE A 61 -0.23 2.20 16.06
C PHE A 61 -1.05 3.37 15.53
N LYS A 62 -2.37 3.34 15.67
CA LYS A 62 -3.24 4.47 15.32
C LYS A 62 -2.73 5.74 16.02
N ASP A 63 -2.70 6.83 15.27
CA ASP A 63 -2.25 8.17 15.66
C ASP A 63 -0.76 8.31 16.07
N SER A 64 0.02 7.21 16.12
CA SER A 64 1.38 7.23 16.66
C SER A 64 2.47 7.49 15.61
N PHE A 65 2.24 7.09 14.36
CA PHE A 65 3.25 7.08 13.30
C PHE A 65 2.71 7.63 11.98
N VAL A 66 3.62 7.87 11.04
CA VAL A 66 3.28 8.20 9.65
C VAL A 66 2.67 6.97 8.97
N ASN A 67 1.55 7.17 8.27
CA ASN A 67 0.95 6.12 7.44
C ASN A 67 1.54 6.13 6.03
N ILE A 68 2.07 4.99 5.59
CA ILE A 68 2.54 4.80 4.21
C ILE A 68 1.53 3.94 3.47
N PHE A 69 0.80 4.52 2.54
CA PHE A 69 -0.18 3.81 1.72
C PHE A 69 0.40 3.49 0.35
N PHE A 70 0.50 2.20 0.04
CA PHE A 70 1.03 1.70 -1.22
C PHE A 70 0.21 0.51 -1.73
N ILE A 71 -0.91 0.82 -2.40
CA ILE A 71 -1.87 -0.18 -2.88
C ILE A 71 -2.20 0.03 -4.37
N GLY A 72 -2.92 -0.93 -4.95
CA GLY A 72 -3.46 -0.84 -6.29
C GLY A 72 -2.64 -1.54 -7.38
N GLN A 73 -1.36 -1.90 -7.14
CA GLN A 73 -0.55 -2.55 -8.18
C GLN A 73 -1.15 -3.90 -8.66
N ASN A 74 -1.91 -4.57 -7.80
CA ASN A 74 -2.63 -5.82 -8.09
C ASN A 74 -4.06 -5.59 -8.64
N GLY A 75 -4.46 -4.36 -8.94
CA GLY A 75 -5.83 -4.00 -9.31
C GLY A 75 -6.75 -3.86 -8.09
N GLY A 76 -8.03 -4.21 -8.27
CA GLY A 76 -9.07 -4.03 -7.24
C GLY A 76 -9.79 -2.68 -7.30
N PHE A 77 -9.58 -1.91 -8.37
CA PHE A 77 -10.25 -0.65 -8.65
C PHE A 77 -10.70 -0.60 -10.11
N LYS A 78 -11.71 0.22 -10.41
CA LYS A 78 -12.33 0.33 -11.74
C LYS A 78 -11.88 1.57 -12.52
N SER A 79 -11.35 2.58 -11.84
CA SER A 79 -10.90 3.85 -12.42
C SER A 79 -9.94 4.58 -11.47
N ALA A 80 -9.30 5.64 -11.95
CA ALA A 80 -8.47 6.51 -11.11
C ALA A 80 -9.25 7.09 -9.92
N ASN A 81 -10.51 7.50 -10.14
CA ASN A 81 -11.40 7.99 -9.08
C ASN A 81 -11.78 6.91 -8.05
N ASP A 82 -11.98 5.67 -8.49
CA ASP A 82 -12.25 4.55 -7.57
C ASP A 82 -11.03 4.29 -6.67
N LEU A 83 -9.82 4.28 -7.25
CA LEU A 83 -8.59 4.12 -6.46
C LEU A 83 -8.36 5.30 -5.50
N LEU A 84 -8.61 6.53 -5.95
CA LEU A 84 -8.55 7.73 -5.10
C LEU A 84 -9.50 7.59 -3.90
N CYS A 85 -10.75 7.18 -4.13
CA CYS A 85 -11.73 6.97 -3.07
C CYS A 85 -11.28 5.90 -2.07
N GLN A 86 -10.62 4.85 -2.54
CA GLN A 86 -10.05 3.83 -1.64
C GLN A 86 -8.93 4.40 -0.76
N TYR A 87 -8.02 5.20 -1.32
CA TYR A 87 -7.00 5.89 -0.54
C TYR A 87 -7.59 6.86 0.49
N GLN A 88 -8.58 7.68 0.09
CA GLN A 88 -9.27 8.61 0.99
C GLN A 88 -9.90 7.87 2.18
N LYS A 89 -10.59 6.75 1.94
CA LYS A 89 -11.16 5.92 3.02
C LYS A 89 -10.09 5.37 3.98
N MET A 90 -8.91 5.01 3.48
CA MET A 90 -7.82 4.55 4.34
C MET A 90 -7.24 5.70 5.19
N ILE A 91 -7.09 6.89 4.59
CA ILE A 91 -6.64 8.10 5.29
C ILE A 91 -7.64 8.47 6.39
N ASP A 92 -8.92 8.60 6.04
CA ASP A 92 -10.01 8.94 6.97
C ASP A 92 -10.07 7.95 8.13
N PHE A 93 -9.97 6.64 7.83
CA PHE A 93 -9.98 5.60 8.86
C PHE A 93 -8.76 5.67 9.78
N SER A 94 -7.60 6.03 9.22
CA SER A 94 -6.35 6.17 9.97
C SER A 94 -6.37 7.35 10.93
N ASN A 95 -7.22 8.37 10.68
CA ASN A 95 -7.39 9.57 11.48
C ASN A 95 -6.06 10.33 11.72
N SER A 96 -5.14 10.28 10.76
CA SER A 96 -3.82 10.91 10.83
C SER A 96 -3.57 11.78 9.61
N ASP A 97 -3.18 13.03 9.84
CA ASP A 97 -2.74 13.95 8.79
C ASP A 97 -1.32 13.65 8.31
N ARG A 98 -0.59 12.78 9.01
CA ARG A 98 0.76 12.34 8.67
C ARG A 98 0.71 11.08 7.83
N PHE A 99 0.69 11.25 6.51
CA PHE A 99 0.71 10.14 5.57
C PHE A 99 1.50 10.44 4.28
N ILE A 100 1.87 9.37 3.59
CA ILE A 100 2.47 9.36 2.26
C ILE A 100 1.72 8.36 1.38
N ILE A 101 1.44 8.76 0.14
CA ILE A 101 0.85 7.92 -0.91
C ILE A 101 1.94 7.57 -1.92
N ILE A 102 2.10 6.28 -2.22
CA ILE A 102 3.04 5.81 -3.25
C ILE A 102 2.25 5.37 -4.49
N GLY A 103 2.56 5.99 -5.63
CA GLY A 103 1.92 5.70 -6.91
C GLY A 103 2.27 4.34 -7.50
N LEU A 104 1.42 3.88 -8.43
CA LEU A 104 1.69 2.68 -9.22
C LEU A 104 2.94 2.90 -10.09
N TYR A 105 3.68 1.84 -10.37
CA TYR A 105 4.94 1.95 -11.10
C TYR A 105 5.22 0.81 -12.06
N ALA A 106 4.69 -0.38 -11.79
CA ALA A 106 5.18 -1.57 -12.46
C ALA A 106 4.58 -1.77 -13.85
N LYS A 107 3.46 -1.11 -14.14
CA LYS A 107 2.75 -1.16 -15.43
C LYS A 107 2.11 0.20 -15.69
N GLY A 108 2.23 0.69 -16.92
CA GLY A 108 1.68 1.97 -17.35
C GLY A 108 2.77 2.92 -17.84
N THR A 109 2.68 3.28 -19.11
CA THR A 109 3.47 4.35 -19.74
C THR A 109 3.04 5.73 -19.22
N ILE A 110 3.80 6.77 -19.58
CA ILE A 110 3.43 8.17 -19.29
C ILE A 110 1.99 8.46 -19.71
N GLN A 111 1.62 8.02 -20.92
CA GLN A 111 0.30 8.33 -21.48
C GLN A 111 -0.82 7.60 -20.75
N GLU A 112 -0.60 6.34 -20.36
CA GLU A 112 -1.60 5.52 -19.65
C GLU A 112 -1.81 6.00 -18.21
N MET A 113 -0.74 6.49 -17.57
CA MET A 113 -0.78 6.92 -16.17
C MET A 113 -1.14 8.39 -15.97
N LYS A 114 -1.10 9.19 -17.05
CA LYS A 114 -1.27 10.66 -17.01
C LYS A 114 -2.48 11.12 -16.21
N GLU A 115 -3.65 10.54 -16.44
CA GLU A 115 -4.89 10.93 -15.75
C GLU A 115 -4.81 10.63 -14.25
N MET A 116 -4.37 9.43 -13.89
CA MET A 116 -4.24 9.01 -12.50
C MET A 116 -3.19 9.82 -11.75
N GLU A 117 -2.02 10.03 -12.35
CA GLU A 117 -0.92 10.80 -11.75
C GLU A 117 -1.31 12.27 -11.56
N ALA A 118 -1.99 12.87 -12.54
CA ALA A 118 -2.50 14.25 -12.42
C ALA A 118 -3.54 14.38 -11.32
N LEU A 119 -4.49 13.43 -11.24
CA LEU A 119 -5.49 13.38 -10.18
C LEU A 119 -4.82 13.27 -8.80
N PHE A 120 -3.90 12.32 -8.62
CA PHE A 120 -3.26 12.07 -7.33
C PHE A 120 -2.36 13.22 -6.91
N LYS A 121 -1.66 13.84 -7.85
CA LYS A 121 -0.87 15.05 -7.60
C LYS A 121 -1.74 16.23 -7.17
N THR A 122 -2.94 16.37 -7.77
CA THR A 122 -3.89 17.42 -7.42
C THR A 122 -4.46 17.21 -6.01
N GLU A 123 -4.86 15.98 -5.69
CA GLU A 123 -5.54 15.65 -4.44
C GLU A 123 -4.60 15.58 -3.24
N PHE A 124 -3.39 15.03 -3.42
CA PHE A 124 -2.48 14.76 -2.31
C PHE A 124 -1.25 15.68 -2.26
N GLY A 125 -0.99 16.44 -3.33
CA GLY A 125 0.15 17.35 -3.41
C GLY A 125 1.47 16.66 -3.04
N ASP A 126 2.23 17.28 -2.14
CA ASP A 126 3.52 16.77 -1.68
C ASP A 126 3.41 15.48 -0.86
N LYS A 127 2.22 15.02 -0.45
CA LYS A 127 2.09 13.70 0.19
C LYS A 127 2.12 12.55 -0.83
N TYR A 128 2.01 12.84 -2.12
CA TYR A 128 2.06 11.84 -3.19
C TYR A 128 3.45 11.72 -3.82
N ILE A 129 3.99 10.50 -3.82
CA ILE A 129 5.19 10.11 -4.54
C ILE A 129 4.77 9.48 -5.87
N ASN A 130 5.01 10.18 -6.98
CA ASN A 130 4.90 9.61 -8.32
C ASN A 130 6.08 8.66 -8.57
N LEU A 131 5.92 7.41 -8.13
CA LEU A 131 6.99 6.43 -8.17
C LEU A 131 7.37 6.03 -9.61
N ARG A 132 6.41 5.97 -10.54
CA ARG A 132 6.71 5.70 -11.96
C ARG A 132 7.66 6.74 -12.52
N GLU A 133 7.30 8.02 -12.38
CA GLU A 133 8.11 9.16 -12.85
C GLU A 133 9.54 9.09 -12.29
N TYR A 134 9.67 8.95 -10.96
CA TYR A 134 10.98 8.81 -10.31
C TYR A 134 11.80 7.64 -10.88
N LEU A 135 11.18 6.46 -11.00
CA LEU A 135 11.89 5.27 -11.47
C LEU A 135 12.32 5.39 -12.93
N SER A 136 11.49 5.98 -13.79
CA SER A 136 11.83 6.16 -15.20
C SER A 136 12.86 7.27 -15.44
N GLU A 137 12.90 8.31 -14.60
CA GLU A 137 13.72 9.50 -14.88
C GLU A 137 15.02 9.54 -14.08
N LYS A 138 15.04 9.01 -12.86
CA LYS A 138 16.12 9.25 -11.89
C LYS A 138 16.75 7.99 -11.32
N ALA A 139 16.02 6.88 -11.21
CA ALA A 139 16.50 5.70 -10.47
C ALA A 139 17.83 5.12 -10.98
N LEU A 140 18.07 5.03 -12.30
CA LEU A 140 19.35 4.51 -12.81
C LEU A 140 20.53 5.40 -12.41
N LYS A 141 20.33 6.72 -12.48
CA LYS A 141 21.33 7.70 -12.09
C LYS A 141 21.60 7.64 -10.59
N ASP A 142 20.55 7.63 -9.78
CA ASP A 142 20.65 7.60 -8.32
C ASP A 142 21.25 6.28 -7.83
N ALA A 143 21.04 5.18 -8.55
CA ALA A 143 21.67 3.88 -8.30
C ALA A 143 23.09 3.73 -8.89
N ASN A 144 23.61 4.74 -9.59
CA ASN A 144 24.87 4.68 -10.32
C ASN A 144 24.97 3.46 -11.29
N ILE A 145 23.86 3.13 -11.95
CA ILE A 145 23.77 2.05 -12.94
C ILE A 145 23.96 2.64 -14.34
N LYS A 146 24.90 2.08 -15.10
CA LYS A 146 25.01 2.37 -16.54
C LYS A 146 23.80 1.77 -17.27
N PRO A 147 22.95 2.56 -17.95
CA PRO A 147 21.76 2.05 -18.62
C PRO A 147 22.10 1.04 -19.72
N LYS A 148 21.32 -0.04 -19.80
CA LYS A 148 21.31 -0.98 -20.93
C LYS A 148 20.30 -0.54 -21.99
N GLU A 149 20.37 -1.12 -23.18
CA GLU A 149 19.43 -0.81 -24.26
C GLU A 149 17.96 -1.04 -23.86
N GLU A 150 17.69 -2.11 -23.10
CA GLU A 150 16.34 -2.42 -22.58
C GLU A 150 15.86 -1.38 -21.56
N ASP A 151 16.75 -0.90 -20.69
CA ASP A 151 16.43 0.19 -19.77
C ASP A 151 16.03 1.43 -20.55
N MET A 152 16.81 1.78 -21.58
CA MET A 152 16.54 2.95 -22.44
C MET A 152 15.19 2.83 -23.17
N LYS A 153 14.81 1.62 -23.62
CA LYS A 153 13.49 1.37 -24.23
C LYS A 153 12.35 1.52 -23.23
N SER A 154 12.52 1.08 -21.98
CA SER A 154 11.51 1.24 -20.95
C SER A 154 11.35 2.69 -20.52
N VAL A 155 12.46 3.39 -20.21
CA VAL A 155 12.39 4.77 -19.73
C VAL A 155 11.91 5.75 -20.79
N SER A 156 12.11 5.48 -22.10
CA SER A 156 11.63 6.35 -23.17
C SER A 156 10.10 6.45 -23.26
N VAL A 157 9.38 5.45 -22.73
CA VAL A 157 7.92 5.47 -22.58
C VAL A 157 7.49 5.66 -21.12
N GLY A 158 8.45 5.95 -20.25
CA GLY A 158 8.30 6.19 -18.81
C GLY A 158 7.96 4.96 -17.98
N LEU A 159 8.36 3.77 -18.41
CA LEU A 159 8.28 2.56 -17.60
C LEU A 159 9.50 2.45 -16.67
N CYS A 160 9.33 1.71 -15.57
CA CYS A 160 10.44 1.33 -14.70
C CYS A 160 11.50 0.53 -15.50
N PRO A 161 12.78 0.90 -15.42
CA PRO A 161 13.84 0.20 -16.13
C PRO A 161 14.05 -1.23 -15.58
N PRO A 162 14.21 -2.26 -16.43
CA PRO A 162 14.41 -3.64 -15.98
C PRO A 162 15.57 -3.84 -15.01
N SER A 163 16.63 -3.03 -15.10
CA SER A 163 17.76 -3.07 -14.14
C SER A 163 17.37 -2.74 -12.69
N ILE A 164 16.19 -2.16 -12.45
CA ILE A 164 15.65 -1.84 -11.12
C ILE A 164 14.58 -2.87 -10.66
N MET A 165 14.19 -3.80 -11.53
CA MET A 165 13.17 -4.80 -11.25
C MET A 165 13.75 -6.20 -11.02
N SER A 166 13.06 -7.03 -10.24
CA SER A 166 13.37 -8.47 -10.11
C SER A 166 12.53 -9.32 -11.06
N ASP A 167 11.32 -8.85 -11.39
CA ASP A 167 10.44 -9.43 -12.40
C ASP A 167 9.57 -8.33 -13.03
N LYS A 168 8.44 -8.66 -13.65
CA LYS A 168 7.58 -7.67 -14.33
C LYS A 168 6.78 -6.77 -13.39
N VAL A 169 6.78 -7.02 -12.08
CA VAL A 169 5.96 -6.28 -11.10
C VAL A 169 6.77 -5.81 -9.90
N HIS A 170 7.74 -6.59 -9.45
CA HIS A 170 8.48 -6.34 -8.21
C HIS A 170 9.80 -5.64 -8.46
N LEU A 171 10.12 -4.67 -7.59
CA LEU A 171 11.45 -4.07 -7.51
C LEU A 171 12.48 -5.10 -7.04
N ASN A 172 13.73 -4.96 -7.49
CA ASN A 172 14.85 -5.69 -6.90
C ASN A 172 15.36 -4.97 -5.65
N LYS A 173 16.45 -5.47 -5.06
CA LYS A 173 17.07 -4.89 -3.86
C LYS A 173 17.36 -3.39 -4.02
N ILE A 174 17.93 -2.99 -5.15
CA ILE A 174 18.29 -1.59 -5.44
C ILE A 174 17.01 -0.75 -5.53
N GLY A 175 15.99 -1.22 -6.24
CA GLY A 175 14.71 -0.51 -6.34
C GLY A 175 14.05 -0.28 -4.98
N TYR A 176 14.04 -1.29 -4.10
CA TYR A 176 13.50 -1.12 -2.75
C TYR A 176 14.33 -0.19 -1.86
N GLU A 177 15.66 -0.16 -2.04
CA GLU A 177 16.54 0.79 -1.33
C GLU A 177 16.25 2.23 -1.76
N LEU A 178 16.14 2.49 -3.07
CA LEU A 178 15.75 3.79 -3.60
C LEU A 178 14.37 4.23 -3.11
N LEU A 179 13.38 3.33 -3.10
CA LEU A 179 12.05 3.64 -2.58
C LEU A 179 12.09 3.99 -1.08
N GLY A 180 12.86 3.23 -0.29
CA GLY A 180 13.04 3.51 1.13
C GLY A 180 13.61 4.91 1.38
N ASN A 181 14.66 5.28 0.64
CA ASN A 181 15.26 6.61 0.70
C ASN A 181 14.28 7.70 0.25
N LEU A 182 13.53 7.47 -0.83
CA LEU A 182 12.55 8.42 -1.35
C LEU A 182 11.43 8.71 -0.33
N VAL A 183 10.95 7.66 0.36
CA VAL A 183 9.97 7.81 1.44
C VAL A 183 10.57 8.56 2.63
N TYR A 184 11.79 8.23 3.04
CA TYR A 184 12.50 8.91 4.13
C TYR A 184 12.67 10.41 3.86
N GLU A 185 13.21 10.78 2.71
CA GLU A 185 13.38 12.18 2.31
C GLU A 185 12.03 12.90 2.24
N ARG A 186 10.98 12.22 1.77
CA ARG A 186 9.64 12.81 1.73
C ARG A 186 9.08 13.09 3.12
N MET A 187 9.29 12.20 4.09
CA MET A 187 8.90 12.45 5.48
C MET A 187 9.65 13.67 6.04
N HIS A 188 10.94 13.81 5.74
CA HIS A 188 11.73 14.95 6.18
C HIS A 188 11.20 16.28 5.60
N ILE A 189 10.92 16.33 4.30
CA ILE A 189 10.34 17.51 3.62
C ILE A 189 8.99 17.91 4.22
N LEU A 190 8.16 16.94 4.59
CA LEU A 190 6.84 17.16 5.16
C LEU A 190 6.85 17.46 6.67
N GLY A 191 8.02 17.37 7.34
CA GLY A 191 8.16 17.61 8.77
C GLY A 191 7.52 16.54 9.66
N TYR A 192 7.51 15.28 9.21
CA TYR A 192 6.93 14.15 9.95
C TYR A 192 7.84 13.53 11.01
#